data_AF-A0A1Z8MK82-F1
#
_entry.id   AF-A0A1Z8MK82-F1
#
_cell.length_a   1.000
_cell.length_b   1.000
_cell.length_c   1.000
_cell.angle_alpha   90.00
_cell.angle_beta   90.00
_cell.angle_gamma   90.00
#
_symmetry.space_group_name_H-M   'P 1'
#
loop_
_entity.id
_entity.type
_entity.pdbx_description
1 polymer ?
#
loop_
_entity_poly.entity_id
_entity_poly.type
_entity_poly.pdbx_seq_one_letter_code
_entity_poly.pdbx_strand_id
1 'polypeptide(L)'
;MTGSSKAASKGVWIISGLVVLLLILHQDNWNWESDTLVFGFMPIGLFWHACISLGASLTWALATFIAWPFGDDGQAFQENNQQEAGE
;
A
#
# COMPACT_ATOMS: atom_id res chain seq x y z
N MET A 1 -7.97 8.04 32.31
CA MET A 1 -7.92 6.92 31.36
C MET A 1 -8.01 7.50 29.96
N THR A 2 -6.93 8.11 29.47
CA THR A 2 -6.91 8.74 28.15
C THR A 2 -6.18 7.81 27.21
N GLY A 3 -6.94 7.09 26.39
CA GLY A 3 -6.40 6.24 25.33
C GLY A 3 -5.61 7.11 24.36
N SER A 4 -4.32 6.82 24.25
CA SER A 4 -3.47 7.38 23.20
C SER A 4 -3.98 6.85 21.86
N SER A 5 -4.84 7.62 21.20
CA SER A 5 -5.23 7.35 19.83
C SER A 5 -4.01 7.59 18.94
N LYS A 6 -3.28 6.51 18.63
CA LYS A 6 -2.16 6.50 17.68
C LYS A 6 -2.69 7.12 16.38
N ALA A 7 -2.38 8.39 16.13
CA ALA A 7 -2.81 9.10 14.94
C ALA A 7 -2.33 8.27 13.74
N ALA A 8 -3.28 7.68 13.00
CA ALA A 8 -2.94 6.89 11.83
C ALA A 8 -2.03 7.76 10.95
N SER A 9 -0.80 7.30 10.74
CA SER A 9 0.20 8.05 9.99
C SER A 9 -0.40 8.39 8.63
N LYS A 10 -0.17 9.62 8.13
CA LYS A 10 -0.76 10.06 6.85
C LYS A 10 -0.51 9.06 5.70
N GLY A 11 0.56 8.27 5.79
CA GLY A 11 0.84 7.16 4.88
C GLY A 11 -0.25 6.09 4.80
N VAL A 12 -0.88 5.70 5.91
CA VAL A 12 -1.97 4.71 5.90
C VAL A 12 -3.20 5.25 5.18
N TRP A 13 -3.55 6.51 5.39
CA TRP A 13 -4.66 7.17 4.68
C TRP A 13 -4.38 7.31 3.18
N ILE A 14 -3.14 7.63 2.80
CA ILE A 14 -2.72 7.69 1.39
C ILE A 14 -2.85 6.30 0.74
N ILE A 15 -2.34 5.24 1.38
CA ILE A 15 -2.44 3.87 0.87
C ILE A 15 -3.90 3.45 0.74
N SER A 16 -4.72 3.70 1.77
CA SER A 16 -6.14 3.34 1.75
C SER A 16 -6.87 4.04 0.59
N GLY A 17 -6.61 5.33 0.36
CA GLY A 17 -7.16 6.06 -0.77
C GLY A 17 -6.72 5.48 -2.12
N LEU A 18 -5.44 5.09 -2.22
CA LEU A 18 -4.87 4.50 -3.43
C LEU A 18 -5.47 3.13 -3.74
N VAL A 19 -5.70 2.29 -2.72
CA VAL A 19 -6.39 0.99 -2.86
C VAL A 19 -7.83 1.17 -3.33
N VAL A 20 -8.58 2.09 -2.72
CA VAL A 20 -9.97 2.36 -3.12
C VAL A 20 -10.04 2.89 -4.54
N LEU A 21 -9.12 3.78 -4.92
CA LEU A 21 -9.01 4.29 -6.27
C LEU A 21 -8.70 3.17 -7.27
N LEU A 22 -7.72 2.30 -6.98
CA LEU A 22 -7.41 1.12 -7.80
C LEU A 22 -8.63 0.19 -7.93
N LEU A 23 -9.40 0.00 -6.87
CA LEU A 23 -10.62 -0.84 -6.87
C LEU A 23 -11.69 -0.30 -7.83
N ILE A 24 -11.93 1.01 -7.82
CA ILE A 24 -12.87 1.66 -8.74
C ILE A 24 -12.35 1.57 -10.18
N LEU A 25 -11.06 1.85 -10.38
CA LEU A 25 -10.42 1.75 -11.71
C LEU A 25 -10.45 0.30 -12.24
N HIS A 26 -10.46 -0.70 -11.36
CA HIS A 26 -10.52 -2.12 -11.69
C HIS A 26 -11.89 -2.57 -12.23
N GLN A 27 -12.96 -1.80 -12.01
CA GLN A 27 -14.28 -2.16 -12.54
C GLN A 27 -14.30 -2.13 -14.08
N ASP A 28 -13.43 -1.35 -14.72
CA ASP A 28 -13.24 -1.27 -16.19
C ASP A 28 -14.53 -1.32 -17.06
N ASN A 29 -15.63 -0.72 -16.59
CA ASN A 29 -16.87 -0.64 -17.37
C ASN A 29 -16.78 0.34 -18.55
N TRP A 30 -15.82 1.26 -18.54
CA TRP A 30 -15.76 2.38 -19.50
C TRP A 30 -15.00 2.00 -20.78
N ASN A 31 -14.01 1.12 -20.67
CA ASN A 31 -13.15 0.74 -21.79
C ASN A 31 -13.62 -0.54 -22.50
N TRP A 32 -14.81 -1.02 -22.16
CA TRP A 32 -15.33 -2.31 -22.61
C TRP A 32 -15.67 -2.36 -24.11
N GLU A 33 -15.99 -1.22 -24.72
CA GLU A 33 -16.26 -1.09 -26.17
C GLU A 33 -15.06 -0.51 -26.96
N SER A 34 -13.96 -0.19 -26.28
CA SER A 34 -12.81 0.46 -26.92
C SER A 34 -11.91 -0.58 -27.60
N ASP A 35 -12.13 -0.83 -28.88
CA ASP A 35 -11.27 -1.68 -29.73
C ASP A 35 -9.95 -1.01 -30.14
N THR A 36 -9.49 -0.03 -29.35
CA THR A 36 -8.24 0.68 -29.61
C THR A 36 -7.07 -0.28 -29.35
N LEU A 37 -6.43 -0.75 -30.42
CA LEU A 37 -5.23 -1.57 -30.33
C LEU A 37 -4.02 -0.72 -29.95
N VAL A 38 -3.42 -1.04 -28.80
CA VAL A 38 -2.10 -0.56 -28.38
C VAL A 38 -1.05 -1.53 -28.93
N PHE A 39 0.07 -0.99 -29.42
CA PHE A 39 1.16 -1.79 -30.01
C PHE A 39 0.76 -2.68 -31.21
N GLY A 40 -0.42 -2.47 -31.80
CA GLY A 40 -0.91 -3.24 -32.94
C GLY A 40 -1.35 -4.67 -32.64
N PHE A 41 -1.35 -5.10 -31.37
CA PHE A 41 -1.78 -6.46 -30.99
C PHE A 41 -2.60 -6.54 -29.70
N MET A 42 -2.50 -5.56 -28.80
CA MET A 42 -3.09 -5.63 -27.46
C MET A 42 -4.23 -4.62 -27.32
N PRO A 43 -5.45 -5.05 -26.96
CA PRO A 43 -6.54 -4.14 -26.62
C PRO A 43 -6.15 -3.20 -25.48
N ILE A 44 -6.53 -1.92 -25.58
CA ILE A 44 -6.26 -0.91 -24.54
C ILE A 44 -6.80 -1.31 -23.16
N GLY A 45 -7.90 -2.05 -23.09
CA GLY A 45 -8.43 -2.61 -21.84
C GLY A 45 -7.43 -3.54 -21.14
N LEU A 46 -6.75 -4.42 -21.89
CA LEU A 46 -5.74 -5.32 -21.34
C LEU A 46 -4.50 -4.57 -20.83
N PHE A 47 -4.04 -3.57 -21.58
CA PHE A 47 -2.93 -2.72 -21.15
C PHE A 47 -3.29 -1.97 -19.85
N TRP A 48 -4.52 -1.44 -19.77
CA TRP A 48 -5.03 -0.77 -18.59
C TRP A 48 -5.05 -1.67 -17.34
N HIS A 49 -5.53 -2.91 -17.48
CA HIS A 49 -5.50 -3.91 -16.41
C HIS A 49 -4.07 -4.26 -15.97
N ALA A 50 -3.11 -4.32 -16.90
CA ALA A 50 -1.71 -4.53 -16.57
C ALA A 50 -1.14 -3.38 -15.74
N CYS A 51 -1.44 -2.13 -16.10
CA CYS A 51 -1.06 -0.96 -15.32
C CYS A 51 -1.68 -0.96 -13.90
N ILE A 52 -2.97 -1.32 -13.76
CA ILE A 52 -3.61 -1.42 -12.44
C ILE A 52 -2.95 -2.50 -11.59
N SER A 53 -2.58 -3.64 -12.19
CA SER A 53 -1.86 -4.72 -11.48
C SER A 53 -0.50 -4.27 -10.97
N LEU A 54 0.23 -3.46 -11.75
CA LEU A 54 1.47 -2.81 -11.31
C LEU A 54 1.22 -1.80 -10.19
N GLY A 55 0.13 -1.02 -10.26
CA GLY A 55 -0.26 -0.10 -9.20
C GLY A 55 -0.57 -0.82 -7.88
N ALA A 56 -1.28 -1.96 -7.95
CA ALA A 56 -1.60 -2.78 -6.79
C ALA A 56 -0.35 -3.36 -6.12
N SER A 57 0.60 -3.89 -6.91
CA SER A 57 1.86 -4.41 -6.36
C SER A 57 2.71 -3.31 -5.70
N LEU A 58 2.77 -2.12 -6.30
CA LEU A 58 3.46 -0.96 -5.73
C LEU A 58 2.82 -0.52 -4.40
N THR A 59 1.49 -0.49 -4.36
CA THR A 59 0.71 -0.15 -3.16
C THR A 59 1.01 -1.12 -2.02
N TRP A 60 1.06 -2.42 -2.32
CA TRP A 60 1.40 -3.45 -1.35
C TRP A 60 2.86 -3.39 -0.91
N ALA A 61 3.78 -3.07 -1.81
CA ALA A 61 5.19 -2.85 -1.49
C ALA A 61 5.35 -1.68 -0.51
N LEU A 62 4.71 -0.54 -0.79
CA LEU A 62 4.68 0.63 0.11
C LEU A 62 4.05 0.28 1.46
N ALA A 63 2.95 -0.49 1.47
CA ALA A 63 2.33 -0.97 2.70
C ALA A 63 3.30 -1.82 3.53
N THR A 64 4.08 -2.68 2.89
CA THR A 64 5.10 -3.52 3.56
C THR A 64 6.19 -2.65 4.19
N PHE A 65 6.67 -1.62 3.48
CA PHE A 65 7.65 -0.68 4.04
C PHE A 65 7.12 0.12 5.25
N ILE A 66 5.82 0.44 5.28
CA ILE A 66 5.21 1.16 6.40
C ILE A 66 4.87 0.23 7.57
N ALA A 67 4.39 -0.99 7.29
CA ALA A 67 4.00 -1.95 8.31
C ALA A 67 5.20 -2.64 8.99
N TRP A 68 6.34 -2.73 8.29
CA TRP A 68 7.55 -3.37 8.79
C TRP A 68 8.77 -2.44 8.67
N PRO A 69 8.83 -1.34 9.44
CA PRO A 69 10.05 -0.56 9.51
C PRO A 69 11.16 -1.42 10.12
N PHE A 70 12.26 -1.63 9.38
CA PHE A 70 13.45 -2.39 9.82
C PHE A 70 14.26 -1.69 10.93
N GLY A 71 13.60 -1.08 11.93
CA GLY A 71 14.24 -0.22 12.93
C GLY A 71 13.68 -0.26 14.36
N ASP A 72 12.76 -1.17 14.69
CA ASP A 72 12.20 -1.26 16.06
C ASP A 72 12.72 -2.45 16.89
N ASP A 73 13.56 -3.30 16.30
CA ASP A 73 14.25 -4.37 17.03
C ASP A 73 15.22 -3.84 18.10
N GLY A 74 15.77 -2.63 17.89
CA GLY A 74 16.62 -1.96 18.89
C GLY A 74 15.88 -1.45 20.12
N GLN A 75 14.61 -1.03 19.99
CA GLN A 75 13.88 -0.36 21.09
C GLN A 75 13.39 -1.35 22.15
N ALA A 76 12.88 -2.51 21.71
CA ALA A 76 12.43 -3.58 22.60
C ALA A 76 13.60 -4.25 23.35
N PHE A 77 14.80 -4.27 22.76
CA PHE A 77 16.00 -4.80 23.42
C PHE A 77 16.57 -3.81 24.46
N GLN A 78 16.53 -2.51 24.17
CA GLN A 78 17.00 -1.45 25.09
C GLN A 78 16.14 -1.35 26.37
N GLU A 79 14.82 -1.42 26.25
CA GLU A 79 13.91 -1.38 27.43
C GLU A 79 14.19 -2.53 28.41
N ASN A 80 14.41 -3.76 27.92
CA ASN A 80 14.68 -4.92 28.79
C ASN A 80 16.04 -4.80 29.52
N ASN A 81 17.08 -4.30 28.84
CA ASN A 81 18.41 -4.18 29.44
C ASN A 81 18.50 -3.04 30.48
N GLN A 82 17.74 -1.96 30.29
CA GLN A 82 17.64 -0.89 31.30
C GLN A 82 16.87 -1.32 32.56
N GLN A 83 15.96 -2.29 32.45
CA GLN A 83 15.19 -2.79 33.58
C GLN A 83 16.01 -3.76 34.45
N GLU A 84 16.88 -4.57 33.86
CA GLU A 84 17.81 -5.46 34.58
C GLU A 84 18.96 -4.70 35.28
N ALA A 85 19.40 -3.56 34.73
CA ALA A 85 20.46 -2.74 35.35
C ALA A 85 19.99 -1.89 36.55
N GLY A 86 18.68 -1.84 36.80
CA GLY A 86 18.06 -1.07 37.88
C GLY A 86 17.63 -1.90 39.10
N GLU A 87 17.80 -3.23 39.06
CA GLU A 87 17.52 -4.16 40.18
C GLU A 87 18.76 -4.53 40.99
#